data_AF-A0A6H9I7R6-F1
#
_entry.id   AF-A0A6H9I7R6-F1
#
_cell.length_a   1.000
_cell.length_b   1.000
_cell.length_c   1.000
_cell.angle_alpha   90.00
_cell.angle_beta   90.00
_cell.angle_gamma   90.00
#
_symmetry.space_group_name_H-M   'P 1'
#
loop_
_entity.id
_entity.type
_entity.pdbx_description
1 polymer ?
#
loop_
_entity_poly.entity_id
_entity_poly.type
_entity_poly.pdbx_seq_one_letter_code
_entity_poly.pdbx_strand_id
1 'polypeptide(L)' 'MMQVFWPAFLMAIVAEGVLFSVVDPQELASLGLPLASSREAAYTLGFFVFWALFACSSGMTYLLSHGMRE' A
#
# COMPACT_ATOMS: atom_id res chain seq x y z
N MET A 1 11.55 -13.02 -5.30
CA MET A 1 10.24 -12.47 -4.86
C MET A 1 10.24 -11.83 -3.48
N MET A 2 10.89 -12.40 -2.45
CA MET A 2 10.94 -11.73 -1.13
C MET A 2 11.64 -10.37 -1.14
N GLN A 3 12.61 -10.16 -2.03
CA GLN A 3 13.24 -8.85 -2.28
C GLN A 3 12.26 -7.76 -2.75
N VAL A 4 11.06 -8.13 -3.20
CA VAL A 4 10.00 -7.22 -3.66
C VAL A 4 8.91 -7.10 -2.60
N PHE A 5 8.32 -8.24 -2.19
CA PHE A 5 7.17 -8.23 -1.27
C PHE A 5 7.51 -7.77 0.14
N TRP A 6 8.70 -8.12 0.66
CA TRP A 6 9.07 -7.79 2.03
C TRP A 6 9.33 -6.28 2.23
N PRO A 7 10.15 -5.60 1.41
CA PRO A 7 10.30 -4.15 1.52
C PRO A 7 9.00 -3.40 1.23
N ALA A 8 8.20 -3.86 0.26
CA ALA A 8 6.90 -3.27 -0.05
C ALA A 8 5.94 -3.34 1.13
N PHE A 9 5.90 -4.46 1.85
CA PHE A 9 5.07 -4.65 3.03
C PHE A 9 5.45 -3.66 4.16
N LEU A 10 6.74 -3.53 4.46
CA LEU A 10 7.22 -2.59 5.49
C LEU A 10 6.89 -1.14 5.15
N MET A 11 7.10 -0.74 3.88
CA MET A 11 6.77 0.61 3.45
C MET A 11 5.26 0.87 3.42
N ALA A 12 4.44 -0.16 3.17
CA ALA A 12 2.99 -0.05 3.25
C ALA A 12 2.52 0.29 4.67
N ILE A 13 3.10 -0.34 5.70
CA ILE A 13 2.81 -0.01 7.11
C ILE A 13 3.15 1.46 7.40
N VAL A 14 4.32 1.91 6.96
CA VAL A 14 4.75 3.31 7.18
C VAL A 14 3.83 4.28 6.44
N ALA A 15 3.52 4.02 5.17
CA ALA A 15 2.66 4.87 4.37
C ALA A 15 1.22 4.92 4.91
N GLU A 16 0.68 3.80 5.35
CA GLU A 16 -0.61 3.71 6.02
C GLU A 16 -0.61 4.56 7.30
N GLY A 17 0.38 4.38 8.18
CA GLY A 17 0.50 5.14 9.42
C GLY A 17 0.61 6.65 9.17
N VAL A 18 1.36 7.07 8.15
CA VAL A 18 1.46 8.48 7.76
C VAL A 18 0.15 8.99 7.18
N LEU A 19 -0.47 8.27 6.22
CA LEU A 19 -1.71 8.70 5.59
C LEU A 19 -2.80 8.91 6.63
N PHE A 20 -3.05 7.93 7.49
CA PHE A 20 -4.12 8.00 8.47
C PHE A 20 -3.79 8.83 9.72
N SER A 21 -2.52 9.27 9.87
CA SER A 21 -2.19 10.32 10.84
C SER A 21 -2.65 11.71 10.37
N VAL A 22 -2.82 11.90 9.05
CA VAL A 22 -3.22 13.16 8.44
C VAL A 22 -4.67 13.14 7.97
N VAL A 23 -5.16 11.98 7.50
CA VAL A 23 -6.49 11.77 6.94
C VAL A 23 -7.32 10.90 7.87
N ASP A 24 -8.48 11.36 8.30
CA ASP A 24 -9.38 10.52 9.10
C ASP A 24 -9.98 9.40 8.23
N PRO A 25 -9.84 8.11 8.61
CA PRO A 25 -10.47 7.01 7.88
C PRO A 25 -12.00 7.14 7.76
N GLN A 26 -12.68 7.81 8.70
CA GLN A 26 -14.12 8.04 8.63
C GLN A 26 -14.49 9.06 7.56
N GLU A 27 -13.62 10.03 7.27
CA GLU A 27 -13.82 10.97 6.16
C GLU A 27 -13.76 10.23 4.81
N LEU A 28 -13.02 9.13 4.71
CA LEU A 28 -12.98 8.31 3.49
C LEU A 28 -14.34 7.64 3.18
N ALA A 29 -15.15 7.35 4.21
CA ALA A 29 -16.51 6.84 4.03
C ALA A 29 -17.43 7.87 3.35
N SER A 30 -17.16 9.16 3.54
CA SER A 30 -17.90 10.25 2.90
C SER A 30 -17.70 10.30 1.38
N LEU A 31 -16.64 9.67 0.85
CA LEU A 31 -16.40 9.51 -0.59
C LEU A 31 -17.33 8.48 -1.26
N GLY A 32 -18.30 7.93 -0.53
CA GLY A 32 -19.32 7.04 -1.10
C GLY A 32 -18.86 5.60 -1.29
N LEU A 33 -17.76 5.18 -0.63
CA LEU A 33 -17.35 3.78 -0.56
C LEU A 33 -18.06 3.10 0.62
N PRO A 34 -19.15 2.33 0.41
CA PRO A 34 -19.88 1.67 1.50
C PRO A 34 -19.03 0.70 2.31
N LEU A 35 -17.92 0.21 1.72
CA LEU A 35 -16.94 -0.67 2.37
C LEU A 35 -16.10 0.04 3.45
N ALA A 36 -16.03 1.38 3.44
CA ALA A 36 -15.25 2.17 4.40
C ALA A 36 -16.08 2.62 5.63
N SER A 37 -17.31 2.10 5.81
CA SER A 37 -18.18 2.45 6.94
C SER A 37 -17.56 2.09 8.30
N SER A 38 -16.63 1.12 8.33
CA SER A 38 -15.80 0.81 9.50
C SER A 38 -14.37 1.31 9.31
N ARG A 39 -13.79 1.89 10.38
CA ARG A 39 -12.39 2.34 10.43
C ARG A 39 -11.42 1.22 10.07
N GLU A 40 -11.67 0.01 10.58
CA GLU A 40 -10.84 -1.17 10.33
C GLU A 40 -10.80 -1.55 8.84
N ALA A 41 -11.92 -1.41 8.15
CA ALA A 41 -12.01 -1.69 6.72
C ALA A 41 -11.22 -0.66 5.90
N ALA A 42 -11.26 0.62 6.29
CA ALA A 42 -10.46 1.67 5.66
C ALA A 42 -8.95 1.43 5.83
N TYR A 43 -8.50 1.07 7.04
CA TYR A 43 -7.10 0.70 7.31
C TYR A 43 -6.66 -0.49 6.46
N THR A 44 -7.43 -1.57 6.49
CA THR A 44 -7.12 -2.80 5.74
C THR A 44 -7.03 -2.52 4.24
N LEU A 45 -8.01 -1.78 3.68
CA LEU A 45 -8.00 -1.43 2.27
C LEU A 45 -6.81 -0.53 1.91
N GLY A 46 -6.53 0.49 2.73
CA GLY A 46 -5.38 1.37 2.56
C GLY A 46 -4.05 0.61 2.56
N PHE A 47 -3.88 -0.31 3.52
CA PHE A 47 -2.74 -1.20 3.60
C PHE A 47 -2.55 -2.01 2.30
N PHE A 48 -3.60 -2.70 1.83
CA PHE A 48 -3.51 -3.51 0.62
C PHE A 48 -3.26 -2.68 -0.65
N VAL A 49 -3.84 -1.49 -0.74
CA VAL A 49 -3.60 -0.56 -1.86
C VAL A 49 -2.14 -0.11 -1.87
N PHE A 50 -1.60 0.35 -0.74
CA PHE A 50 -0.20 0.75 -0.65
C PHE A 50 0.75 -0.42 -0.89
N TRP A 51 0.46 -1.58 -0.31
CA TRP A 51 1.29 -2.76 -0.49
C TRP A 51 1.35 -3.21 -1.96
N ALA A 52 0.21 -3.22 -2.66
CA ALA A 52 0.16 -3.52 -4.09
C ALA A 52 0.94 -2.50 -4.92
N LEU A 53 0.79 -1.20 -4.65
CA LEU A 53 1.53 -0.14 -5.35
C LEU A 53 3.04 -0.27 -5.15
N PHE A 54 3.50 -0.50 -3.91
CA PHE A 54 4.92 -0.66 -3.61
C PHE A 54 5.49 -1.98 -4.14
N ALA A 55 4.69 -3.05 -4.15
CA ALA A 55 5.08 -4.32 -4.76
C ALA A 55 5.23 -4.17 -6.28
N CYS A 56 4.33 -3.45 -6.95
CA CYS A 56 4.44 -3.12 -8.37
C CYS A 56 5.70 -2.31 -8.65
N SER A 57 5.93 -1.23 -7.89
CA SER A 57 7.14 -0.39 -8.05
C SER A 57 8.42 -1.18 -7.86
N SER A 58 8.52 -1.93 -6.75
CA SER A 58 9.69 -2.77 -6.46
C SER A 58 9.83 -3.91 -7.48
N GLY A 59 8.73 -4.44 -7.99
CA GLY A 59 8.69 -5.46 -9.04
C GLY A 59 9.23 -4.92 -10.37
N MET A 60 8.87 -3.69 -10.75
CA MET A 60 9.44 -3.02 -11.93
C MET A 60 10.95 -2.83 -11.77
N THR A 61 11.42 -2.35 -10.61
CA THR A 61 12.86 -2.23 -10.32
C THR A 61 13.56 -3.58 -10.36
N TYR A 62 12.95 -4.63 -9.81
CA TYR A 62 13.48 -5.97 -9.87
C TYR A 62 13.62 -6.45 -11.32
N LEU A 63 12.58 -6.31 -12.15
CA LEU A 63 12.62 -6.70 -13.57
C LEU A 63 13.71 -5.94 -14.35
N LEU A 64 13.79 -4.62 -14.16
CA LEU A 64 14.81 -3.80 -14.82
C LEU A 64 16.23 -4.18 -14.39
N SER A 65 16.44 -4.38 -13.08
CA SER A 65 17.75 -4.73 -12.53
C SER A 65 18.19 -6.17 -12.83
N HIS A 66 17.25 -7.07 -13.12
CA HIS A 66 17.55 -8.43 -13.57
C HIS A 66 17.84 -8.46 -15.07
N GLY A 67 17.07 -7.74 -15.89
CA GLY A 67 17.37 -7.61 -17.33
C GLY A 67 18.68 -6.89 -17.63
N MET A 68 19.21 -6.08 -16.71
CA MET A 68 20.55 -5.48 -16.80
C MET A 68 21.71 -6.41 -16.40
N ARG A 69 21.42 -7.58 -15.81
CA ARG A 69 22.44 -8.56 -15.38
C ARG A 69 22.64 -9.68 -16.40
N GLU A 70 21.94 -9.64 -17.53
CA GLU A 70 22.08 -10.56 -18.67
C GLU A 70 22.85 -9.87 -19.81
#